data_AF-A0A5K7ZDG0-F1
#
_entry.id   AF-A0A5K7ZDG0-F1
#
_cell.length_a   1.000
_cell.length_b   1.000
_cell.length_c   1.000
_cell.angle_alpha   90.00
_cell.angle_beta   90.00
_cell.angle_gamma   90.00
#
_symmetry.space_group_name_H-M   'P 1'
#
loop_
_entity.id
_entity.type
_entity.pdbx_description
1 polymer ?
#
loop_
_entity_poly.entity_id
_entity_poly.type
_entity_poly.pdbx_seq_one_letter_code
_entity_poly.pdbx_strand_id
1 'polypeptide(L)' 'MEIAKEQGVRATSDLILSMVANRPHSVKQITHAFSARSYEVVKLLSDMVRKGQVEVKSTNEGLFVVGANTHL' A
#
# COMPACT_ATOMS: atom_id res chain seq x y z
N MET A 1 -6.86 -18.37 23.70
CA MET A 1 -5.68 -17.51 23.47
C MET A 1 -6.13 -16.41 22.53
N GLU A 2 -6.56 -15.27 23.08
CA GLU A 2 -6.93 -14.11 22.27
C GLU A 2 -5.65 -13.46 21.78
N ILE A 3 -5.46 -13.43 20.47
CA ILE A 3 -4.37 -12.68 19.85
C ILE A 3 -4.74 -11.21 20.04
N ALA A 4 -4.15 -10.57 21.05
CA ALA A 4 -4.17 -9.12 21.17
C ALA A 4 -3.67 -8.56 19.84
N LYS A 5 -4.52 -7.80 19.13
CA LYS A 5 -4.09 -7.04 17.97
C LYS A 5 -3.01 -6.09 18.47
N GLU A 6 -1.75 -6.46 18.27
CA GLU A 6 -0.59 -5.57 18.44
C GLU A 6 -0.98 -4.24 17.81
N GLN A 7 -0.76 -3.14 18.54
CA GLN A 7 -1.15 -1.79 18.16
C GLN A 7 -0.70 -1.49 16.73
N GLY A 8 -1.55 -1.81 15.76
CA GLY A 8 -1.03 -1.98 14.43
C GLY A 8 -0.86 -0.61 13.80
N VAL A 9 0.30 -0.46 13.18
CA VAL A 9 0.75 0.80 12.62
C VAL A 9 -0.30 1.30 11.62
N ARG A 10 -0.74 2.55 11.80
CA ARG A 10 -1.66 3.21 10.87
C ARG A 10 -0.96 3.37 9.52
N ALA A 11 -1.65 3.06 8.44
CA ALA A 11 -1.14 3.32 7.09
C ALA A 11 -0.93 4.84 6.89
N THR A 12 0.28 5.23 6.49
CA THR A 12 0.63 6.60 6.08
C THR A 12 1.27 6.58 4.70
N SER A 13 1.28 7.72 4.01
CA SER A 13 1.92 7.82 2.69
C SER A 13 3.40 7.45 2.73
N ASP A 14 4.14 7.90 3.75
CA ASP A 14 5.58 7.61 3.87
C ASP A 14 5.87 6.13 4.09
N LEU A 15 5.04 5.45 4.89
CA LEU A 15 5.17 4.01 5.12
C LEU A 15 4.86 3.21 3.85
N ILE A 16 3.82 3.61 3.11
CA ILE A 16 3.49 2.97 1.83
C ILE A 16 4.62 3.21 0.82
N LEU A 17 5.15 4.43 0.72
CA LEU A 17 6.27 4.75 -0.15
C LEU A 17 7.51 3.92 0.19
N SER A 18 7.86 3.82 1.47
CA SER A 18 8.97 2.97 1.92
C SER A 18 8.73 1.49 1.61
N MET A 19 7.47 1.03 1.68
CA MET A 19 7.10 -0.35 1.37
C MET A 19 7.29 -0.65 -0.12
N VAL A 20 6.81 0.23 -1.01
CA VAL A 20 6.87 0.03 -2.47
C VAL A 20 8.17 0.48 -3.13
N ALA A 21 9.10 1.08 -2.38
CA ALA A 21 10.37 1.57 -2.91
C ALA A 21 11.26 0.45 -3.50
N ASN A 22 11.22 -0.75 -2.91
CA ASN A 22 12.08 -1.86 -3.31
C ASN A 22 11.38 -2.90 -4.18
N ARG A 23 10.05 -3.03 -4.06
CA ARG A 23 9.27 -4.01 -4.82
C ARG A 23 7.81 -3.58 -4.97
N PRO A 24 7.12 -4.03 -6.02
CA PRO A 24 5.67 -3.87 -6.14
C PRO A 24 4.91 -4.58 -5.01
N HIS A 25 3.78 -4.01 -4.59
CA HIS A 25 2.88 -4.66 -3.65
C HIS A 25 1.43 -4.56 -4.10
N SER A 26 0.68 -5.65 -3.96
CA SER A 26 -0.77 -5.62 -4.14
C SER A 26 -1.45 -4.80 -3.04
N VAL A 27 -2.61 -4.23 -3.35
CA VAL A 27 -3.43 -3.52 -2.35
C VAL A 27 -3.77 -4.40 -1.14
N LYS A 28 -3.94 -5.70 -1.36
CA LYS A 28 -4.18 -6.69 -0.29
C LYS A 28 -2.98 -6.80 0.65
N GLN A 29 -1.76 -6.88 0.11
CA GLN A 29 -0.53 -6.94 0.92
C GLN A 29 -0.30 -5.65 1.70
N ILE A 30 -0.55 -4.49 1.08
CA ILE A 30 -0.48 -3.18 1.75
C ILE A 30 -1.50 -3.14 2.89
N THR A 31 -2.75 -3.53 2.63
CA THR A 31 -3.81 -3.55 3.65
C THR A 31 -3.48 -4.48 4.81
N HIS A 32 -2.87 -5.64 4.53
CA HIS A 32 -2.48 -6.60 5.57
C HIS A 32 -1.25 -6.13 6.38
N ALA A 33 -0.40 -5.28 5.80
CA ALA A 33 0.78 -4.75 6.49
C ALA A 33 0.43 -3.68 7.55
N PHE A 34 -0.78 -3.11 7.50
CA PHE A 34 -1.24 -2.07 8.41
C PHE A 34 -2.47 -2.55 9.17
N SER A 35 -2.65 -2.15 10.44
CA SER A 35 -3.93 -2.37 11.14
C SER A 35 -4.95 -1.29 10.79
N ALA A 36 -5.16 -1.09 9.49
CA ALA A 36 -6.11 -0.14 8.93
C ALA A 36 -7.28 -0.88 8.28
N ARG A 37 -8.45 -0.23 8.22
CA ARG A 37 -9.57 -0.79 7.43
C ARG A 37 -9.22 -0.68 5.95
N SER A 38 -9.58 -1.69 5.15
CA SER A 38 -9.28 -1.73 3.71
C SER A 38 -9.71 -0.45 2.97
N TYR A 39 -10.85 0.13 3.36
CA TYR A 39 -11.33 1.39 2.81
C TYR A 39 -10.36 2.58 3.03
N GLU A 40 -9.74 2.67 4.21
CA GLU A 40 -8.81 3.76 4.53
C GLU A 40 -7.54 3.66 3.70
N VAL A 41 -7.04 2.44 3.51
CA VAL A 41 -5.86 2.16 2.67
C VAL A 41 -6.15 2.50 1.21
N VAL A 42 -7.32 2.10 0.69
CA VAL A 42 -7.71 2.41 -0.70
C VAL A 42 -7.89 3.92 -0.91
N LYS A 43 -8.48 4.63 0.05
CA LYS A 43 -8.62 6.09 -0.01
C LYS A 43 -7.25 6.77 -0.04
N LEU A 44 -6.35 6.36 0.84
CA LEU A 44 -4.99 6.87 0.91
C LEU A 44 -4.22 6.61 -0.40
N LEU A 45 -4.29 5.38 -0.93
CA LEU A 45 -3.67 5.02 -2.20
C LEU A 45 -4.22 5.85 -3.36
N SER A 46 -5.53 6.08 -3.39
CA SER A 46 -6.17 6.90 -4.43
C SER A 46 -5.66 8.35 -4.39
N ASP A 47 -5.49 8.92 -3.19
CA ASP A 47 -4.91 10.26 -3.04
C ASP A 47 -3.43 10.29 -3.44
N MET A 48 -2.66 9.26 -3.13
CA MET A 48 -1.24 9.15 -3.51
C MET A 48 -1.05 8.99 -5.03
N VAL A 49 -1.92 8.23 -5.70
CA VAL A 49 -1.94 8.12 -7.17
C VAL A 49 -2.25 9.47 -7.80
N ARG A 50 -3.28 10.18 -7.29
CA ARG A 50 -3.63 11.52 -7.78
C ARG A 50 -2.49 12.53 -7.63
N LYS A 51 -1.70 12.40 -6.56
CA LYS A 51 -0.51 13.22 -6.29
C LYS A 51 0.74 12.78 -7.07
N GLY A 52 0.65 11.71 -7.87
CA GLY A 52 1.79 11.17 -8.61
C GLY A 52 2.89 10.60 -7.71
N GLN A 53 2.55 10.14 -6.50
CA GLN A 53 3.53 9.55 -5.56
C GLN A 53 3.73 8.06 -5.82
N VAL A 54 2.68 7.38 -6.25
CA VAL A 54 2.65 5.95 -6.60
C VAL A 54 1.86 5.75 -7.88
N GLU A 55 2.13 4.65 -8.56
CA GLU A 55 1.37 4.18 -9.71
C GLU A 55 0.72 2.84 -9.40
N VAL A 56 -0.34 2.51 -10.14
CA VAL A 56 -0.95 1.17 -10.11
C VAL A 56 -0.70 0.51 -11.46
N LYS A 57 0.07 -0.57 -11.46
CA LYS A 57 0.37 -1.37 -12.64
C LYS A 57 -0.49 -2.63 -12.65
N SER A 58 -1.08 -2.92 -13.81
CA SER A 58 -1.80 -4.17 -14.04
C SER A 58 -0.84 -5.23 -14.56
N THR A 59 -0.91 -6.42 -13.99
CA THR A 59 -0.12 -7.60 -14.37
C THR A 59 -1.05 -8.79 -14.58
N ASN A 60 -0.52 -9.89 -15.10
CA ASN A 60 -1.26 -11.15 -15.22
C ASN A 60 -1.71 -11.71 -13.85
N GLU A 61 -1.07 -11.28 -12.76
CA GLU A 61 -1.37 -11.72 -11.38
C GLU A 61 -2.30 -10.75 -10.63
N GLY A 62 -2.60 -9.58 -11.22
CA GLY A 62 -3.49 -8.57 -10.63
C GLY A 62 -2.90 -7.15 -10.62
N LEU A 63 -3.46 -6.30 -9.75
CA LEU A 63 -3.09 -4.90 -9.60
C LEU A 63 -2.03 -4.72 -8.50
N PHE A 64 -0.93 -4.07 -8.86
CA PHE A 64 0.19 -3.79 -7.95
C PHE A 64 0.48 -2.31 -7.88
N VAL A 65 0.76 -1.83 -6.68
CA VAL A 65 1.20 -0.46 -6.39
C VAL A 65 2.73 -0.42 -6.45
N VAL A 66 3.26 0.60 -7.12
CA VAL A 66 4.69 0.84 -7.31
C VAL A 66 5.00 2.32 -7.05
N GLY A 67 6.24 2.67 -6.71
CA GLY A 67 6.63 4.08 -6.60
C GLY A 67 6.63 4.77 -7.97
N ALA A 68 6.22 6.05 -8.04
CA ALA A 68 6.11 6.80 -9.29
C ALA A 68 7.43 7.04 -10.04
N ASN A 69 8.58 6.75 -9.40
CA ASN A 69 9.92 6.85 -10.01
C ASN A 69 10.65 5.50 -10.09
N THR A 70 9.98 4.40 -9.75
CA THR A 70 10.55 3.05 -9.89
C THR A 70 10.22 2.52 -11.28
N HIS A 71 11.21 2.60 -12.18
CA HIS A 71 11.18 1.84 -13.43
C HIS A 71 11.22 0.34 -13.08
N LEU A 72 10.14 -0.37 -13.41
CA LEU A 72 10.08 -1.83 -13.46
C LEU A 72 10.13 -2.25 -14.92
#